data_AF-A2S109-F1
#
_entry.id   AF-A2S109-F1
#
_cell.length_a   1.000
_cell.length_b   1.000
_cell.length_c   1.000
_cell.angle_alpha   90.00
_cell.angle_beta   90.00
_cell.angle_gamma   90.00
#
_symmetry.space_group_name_H-M   'P 1'
#
loop_
_entity.id
_entity.type
_entity.pdbx_description
1 polymer ?
#
loop_
_entity_poly.entity_id
_entity_poly.type
_entity_poly.pdbx_seq_one_letter_code
_entity_poly.pdbx_strand_id
1 'polypeptide(L)'
;MAKRIFEIYRYDPDKDAAPRMQTYELEIQHERMLLDALVKLKSVDETLSFRRSCREGVCGSDAMNINGKNGLACLTNLNDLPQKIVLRPLPGLPVVRDLICDFTQFFNQYHSIRPYLINDEPPPEKERLQSPEERDELDGLYECILCASCSTSCPSFWWNPDKFVGPAGLLQAYRFIADSRDRATGERLDNLDDPYRLFRCHTIMNCVDVCPKGLNPTKAIGKIKELMVRRAV
;
A
#
# COMPACT_ATOMS: atom_id res chain seq x y z
N MET A 1 -5.62 30.15 -16.48
CA MET A 1 -4.79 28.94 -16.64
C MET A 1 -3.63 29.06 -15.67
N ALA A 2 -3.35 28.01 -14.88
CA ALA A 2 -2.33 28.08 -13.84
C ALA A 2 -1.13 27.22 -14.26
N LYS A 3 0.04 27.85 -14.38
CA LYS A 3 1.30 27.15 -14.66
C LYS A 3 1.79 26.47 -13.38
N ARG A 4 1.97 25.15 -13.43
CA ARG A 4 2.51 24.32 -12.34
C ARG A 4 3.92 23.85 -12.69
N ILE A 5 4.75 23.66 -11.67
CA ILE A 5 6.11 23.15 -11.79
C ILE A 5 6.13 21.73 -11.22
N PHE A 6 6.59 20.76 -12.01
CA PHE A 6 6.72 19.37 -11.60
C PHE A 6 8.20 19.00 -11.54
N GLU A 7 8.70 18.61 -10.37
CA GLU A 7 10.02 18.00 -10.22
C GLU A 7 9.83 16.50 -10.06
N ILE A 8 10.14 15.73 -11.10
CA ILE A 8 9.84 14.31 -11.16
C ILE A 8 11.15 13.52 -11.13
N TYR A 9 11.20 12.50 -10.27
CA TYR A 9 12.25 11.49 -10.30
C TYR A 9 12.25 10.78 -11.65
N ARG A 10 13.39 10.80 -12.34
CA ARG A 10 13.62 10.11 -13.61
C ARG A 10 14.74 9.10 -13.46
N TYR A 11 14.54 7.95 -14.09
CA TYR A 11 15.54 6.89 -14.16
C TYR A 11 15.23 5.95 -15.32
N ASP A 12 16.17 5.85 -16.25
CA ASP A 12 16.17 4.87 -17.34
C ASP A 12 17.33 3.88 -17.13
N PRO A 13 17.08 2.62 -16.72
CA PRO A 13 18.14 1.67 -16.41
C PRO A 13 19.05 1.33 -17.59
N ASP A 14 18.58 1.57 -18.83
CA ASP A 14 19.37 1.31 -20.04
C ASP A 14 20.33 2.47 -20.38
N LYS A 15 20.18 3.63 -19.74
CA LYS A 15 20.90 4.86 -20.11
C LYS A 15 21.54 5.59 -18.93
N ASP A 16 20.85 5.64 -17.79
CA ASP A 16 21.23 6.47 -16.65
C ASP A 16 22.11 5.67 -15.68
N ALA A 17 23.28 6.21 -15.33
CA ALA A 17 24.13 5.62 -14.28
C ALA A 17 23.56 5.83 -12.86
N ALA A 18 22.74 6.86 -12.68
CA ALA A 18 22.09 7.21 -11.42
C ALA A 18 20.80 8.01 -11.70
N PRO A 19 19.81 7.96 -10.80
CA PRO A 19 18.58 8.72 -10.97
C PRO A 19 18.81 10.23 -10.85
N ARG A 20 17.89 10.99 -11.43
CA ARG A 20 17.92 12.46 -11.41
C ARG A 20 16.53 13.04 -11.20
N MET A 21 16.47 14.28 -10.73
CA MET A 21 15.22 15.06 -10.76
C MET A 21 15.14 15.81 -12.09
N GLN A 22 14.00 15.75 -12.76
CA GLN A 22 13.72 16.55 -13.96
C GLN A 22 12.57 17.51 -13.67
N THR A 23 12.78 18.78 -14.04
CA THR A 23 11.77 19.82 -13.91
C THR A 23 10.95 19.93 -15.21
N TYR A 24 9.64 19.97 -15.07
CA TYR A 24 8.69 20.29 -16.13
C TYR A 24 7.85 21.47 -15.71
N GLU A 25 7.48 22.28 -16.70
CA GLU A 25 6.47 23.30 -16.54
C GLU A 25 5.24 22.87 -17.34
N LEU A 26 4.10 22.78 -16.67
CA LEU A 26 2.85 22.35 -17.30
C LEU A 26 1.76 23.38 -17.05
N GLU A 27 1.08 23.76 -18.12
CA GLU A 27 -0.13 24.56 -18.02
C GLU A 27 -1.33 23.66 -17.66
N ILE A 28 -1.95 23.94 -16.51
CA ILE A 28 -3.18 23.27 -16.09
C ILE A 28 -4.39 24.01 -16.65
N GLN A 29 -5.23 23.27 -17.36
CA GLN A 29 -6.44 23.76 -18.01
C GLN A 29 -7.68 23.10 -17.37
N HIS A 30 -7.84 21.80 -17.56
CA HIS A 30 -9.01 21.03 -17.12
C HIS A 30 -8.62 19.86 -16.20
N GLU A 31 -7.33 19.59 -16.05
CA GLU A 31 -6.79 18.53 -15.21
C GLU A 31 -7.07 18.89 -13.75
N ARG A 32 -7.81 18.02 -13.05
CA ARG A 32 -8.15 18.22 -11.63
C ARG A 32 -7.35 17.30 -10.73
N MET A 33 -7.12 16.07 -11.16
CA MET A 33 -6.33 15.09 -10.41
C MET A 33 -4.87 15.09 -10.90
N LEU A 34 -3.95 14.75 -10.01
CA LEU A 34 -2.53 14.63 -10.31
C LEU A 34 -2.28 13.60 -11.43
N LEU A 35 -3.06 12.52 -11.47
CA LEU A 35 -2.97 11.54 -12.55
C LEU A 35 -3.25 12.15 -13.93
N ASP A 36 -4.23 13.06 -14.04
CA ASP A 36 -4.55 13.72 -15.32
C ASP A 36 -3.37 14.58 -15.79
N ALA A 37 -2.74 15.31 -14.88
CA ALA A 37 -1.52 16.07 -15.16
C ALA A 37 -0.34 15.18 -15.58
N LEU A 38 -0.17 14.02 -14.93
CA LEU A 38 0.87 13.04 -15.32
C LEU A 38 0.62 12.46 -16.72
N VAL A 39 -0.63 12.18 -17.08
CA VAL A 39 -0.99 11.72 -18.43
C VAL A 39 -0.68 12.79 -19.47
N LYS A 40 -1.00 14.05 -19.20
CA LYS A 40 -0.63 15.17 -20.07
C LYS A 40 0.88 15.40 -20.15
N LEU A 41 1.61 15.28 -19.04
CA LEU A 41 3.07 15.34 -19.07
C LEU A 41 3.65 14.24 -19.94
N LYS A 42 3.09 13.03 -19.90
CA LYS A 42 3.52 11.94 -20.77
C LYS A 42 3.25 12.21 -22.25
N SER A 43 2.24 12.99 -22.62
CA SER A 43 2.05 13.38 -24.03
C SER A 43 3.05 14.45 -24.49
N VAL A 44 3.74 15.11 -23.57
CA VAL A 44 4.82 16.07 -23.86
C VAL A 44 6.19 15.39 -23.83
N ASP A 45 6.41 14.50 -22.85
CA ASP A 45 7.57 13.62 -22.76
C ASP A 45 7.12 12.15 -22.68
N GLU A 46 7.11 11.49 -23.84
CA GLU A 46 6.65 10.10 -23.97
C GLU A 46 7.51 9.11 -23.17
N THR A 47 8.73 9.47 -22.79
CA THR A 47 9.64 8.61 -22.03
C THR A 47 9.24 8.48 -20.55
N LEU A 48 8.42 9.41 -20.04
CA LEU A 48 7.95 9.40 -18.65
C LEU A 48 7.10 8.17 -18.36
N SER A 49 7.49 7.42 -17.33
CA SER A 49 6.88 6.13 -16.98
C SER A 49 6.31 6.11 -15.57
N PHE A 50 5.06 5.67 -15.44
CA PHE A 50 4.34 5.49 -14.17
C PHE A 50 3.22 4.46 -14.35
N ARG A 51 2.79 3.82 -13.26
CA ARG A 51 1.66 2.89 -13.25
C ARG A 51 0.34 3.64 -13.04
N ARG A 52 -0.73 3.17 -13.70
CA ARG A 52 -2.11 3.69 -13.57
C ARG A 52 -3.11 2.71 -14.19
N SER A 53 -4.34 2.73 -13.69
CA SER A 53 -5.46 1.95 -14.26
C SER A 53 -6.84 2.60 -14.01
N CYS A 54 -7.46 2.40 -12.84
CA CYS A 54 -8.90 2.65 -12.62
C CYS A 54 -9.36 4.12 -12.59
N ARG A 55 -8.48 5.08 -12.26
CA ARG A 55 -8.79 6.52 -12.06
C ARG A 55 -9.70 6.90 -10.89
N GLU A 56 -10.25 5.95 -10.13
CA GLU A 56 -11.12 6.25 -8.97
C GLU A 56 -10.59 5.72 -7.62
N GLY A 57 -9.29 5.39 -7.55
CA GLY A 57 -8.64 5.01 -6.29
C GLY A 57 -9.02 3.63 -5.75
N VAL A 58 -9.30 2.68 -6.65
CA VAL A 58 -9.67 1.29 -6.29
C VAL A 58 -8.57 0.28 -6.62
N CYS A 59 -7.83 0.45 -7.73
CA CYS A 59 -6.80 -0.52 -8.15
C CYS A 59 -5.46 -0.41 -7.39
N GLY A 60 -5.21 0.72 -6.72
CA GLY A 60 -3.96 0.98 -5.99
C GLY A 60 -2.67 1.14 -6.83
N SER A 61 -2.75 1.08 -8.16
CA SER A 61 -1.57 0.98 -9.03
C SER A 61 -0.73 2.26 -9.13
N ASP A 62 -1.32 3.44 -8.94
CA ASP A 62 -0.70 4.75 -9.10
C ASP A 62 -0.25 5.37 -7.76
N ALA A 63 0.06 4.52 -6.79
CA ALA A 63 0.68 4.92 -5.55
C ALA A 63 2.10 5.44 -5.80
N MET A 64 2.40 6.62 -5.27
CA MET A 64 3.70 7.27 -5.36
C MET A 64 3.91 8.23 -4.18
N ASN A 65 5.12 8.77 -4.04
CA ASN A 65 5.41 9.80 -3.06
C ASN A 65 5.20 11.19 -3.69
N ILE A 66 4.27 11.95 -3.13
CA ILE A 66 3.81 13.26 -3.60
C ILE A 66 4.17 14.27 -2.53
N ASN A 67 5.12 15.17 -2.82
CA ASN A 67 5.62 16.17 -1.87
C ASN A 67 6.05 15.59 -0.50
N GLY A 68 6.63 14.39 -0.50
CA GLY A 68 7.09 13.72 0.72
C GLY A 68 6.06 12.79 1.36
N LYS A 69 4.78 12.83 0.97
CA LYS A 69 3.74 11.95 1.50
C LYS A 69 3.30 10.91 0.45
N ASN A 70 3.16 9.66 0.86
CA ASN A 70 2.63 8.62 -0.03
C ASN A 70 1.14 8.85 -0.29
N GLY A 71 0.70 8.68 -1.53
CA GLY A 71 -0.69 8.86 -1.95
C GLY A 71 -0.95 8.27 -3.33
N LEU A 72 -2.21 8.25 -3.75
CA LEU A 72 -2.62 7.85 -5.09
C LEU A 72 -2.72 9.08 -5.98
N ALA A 73 -2.07 9.06 -7.14
CA ALA A 73 -2.14 10.20 -8.07
C ALA A 73 -3.59 10.48 -8.53
N CYS A 74 -4.41 9.45 -8.72
CA CYS A 74 -5.81 9.60 -9.14
C CYS A 74 -6.73 10.22 -8.08
N LEU A 75 -6.36 10.14 -6.80
CA LEU A 75 -7.14 10.77 -5.72
C LEU A 75 -6.55 12.10 -5.24
N THR A 76 -5.39 12.49 -5.77
CA THR A 76 -4.72 13.72 -5.33
C THR A 76 -5.19 14.88 -6.18
N ASN A 77 -5.98 15.77 -5.59
CA ASN A 77 -6.47 16.98 -6.26
C ASN A 77 -5.35 18.04 -6.36
N LEU A 78 -5.13 18.57 -7.56
CA LEU A 78 -4.10 19.57 -7.84
C LEU A 78 -4.33 20.92 -7.11
N ASN A 79 -5.56 21.18 -6.66
CA ASN A 79 -5.88 22.38 -5.87
C ASN A 79 -5.38 22.27 -4.42
N ASP A 80 -5.22 21.05 -3.90
CA ASP A 80 -4.71 20.80 -2.55
C ASP A 80 -3.17 20.76 -2.52
N LEU A 81 -2.53 20.83 -3.70
CA LEU A 81 -1.09 20.84 -3.85
C LEU A 81 -0.53 22.26 -4.06
N PRO A 82 0.68 22.54 -3.57
CA PRO A 82 1.39 23.78 -3.89
C PRO A 82 1.71 23.89 -5.39
N GLN A 83 2.13 25.08 -5.82
CA GLN A 83 2.49 25.33 -7.23
C GLN A 83 3.62 24.41 -7.74
N LYS A 84 4.59 24.13 -6.87
CA LYS A 84 5.71 23.21 -7.12
C LYS A 84 5.36 21.84 -6.55
N ILE A 85 5.31 20.83 -7.41
CA ILE A 85 4.93 19.45 -7.10
C ILE A 85 6.16 18.57 -7.30
N VAL A 86 6.60 17.88 -6.26
CA VAL A 86 7.74 16.97 -6.28
C VAL A 86 7.22 15.54 -6.24
N LEU A 87 7.55 14.74 -7.26
CA LEU A 87 7.10 13.36 -7.40
C LEU A 87 8.27 12.40 -7.33
N ARG A 88 8.16 11.41 -6.45
CA ARG A 88 9.15 10.34 -6.28
C ARG A 88 8.47 8.97 -6.27
N PRO A 89 9.21 7.89 -6.56
CA PRO A 89 8.71 6.53 -6.41
C PRO A 89 8.40 6.24 -4.94
N LEU A 90 7.69 5.15 -4.66
CA LEU A 90 7.40 4.74 -3.29
C LEU A 90 8.71 4.40 -2.54
N PRO A 91 8.91 4.89 -1.31
CA PRO A 91 10.14 4.64 -0.56
C PRO A 91 10.31 3.17 -0.17
N GLY A 92 11.57 2.71 -0.13
CA GLY A 92 11.93 1.37 0.32
C GLY A 92 11.68 0.25 -0.69
N LEU A 93 11.21 0.57 -1.90
CA LEU A 93 11.12 -0.38 -3.01
C LEU A 93 12.20 -0.07 -4.06
N PRO A 94 12.82 -1.09 -4.68
CA PRO A 94 13.70 -0.88 -5.82
C PRO A 94 12.97 -0.18 -6.96
N VAL A 95 13.63 0.79 -7.61
CA VAL A 95 13.06 1.50 -8.76
C VAL A 95 13.41 0.75 -10.03
N VAL A 96 12.39 0.44 -10.85
CA VAL A 96 12.55 -0.19 -12.16
C VAL A 96 12.79 0.87 -13.23
N ARG A 97 11.93 1.89 -13.28
CA ARG A 97 12.01 3.01 -14.24
C ARG A 97 11.16 4.17 -13.76
N ASP A 98 11.70 5.38 -13.76
CA ASP A 98 11.00 6.60 -13.33
C ASP A 98 10.21 6.39 -12.01
N LEU A 99 8.88 6.50 -12.03
CA LEU A 99 8.01 6.34 -10.85
C LEU A 99 7.54 4.89 -10.63
N ILE A 100 8.05 3.93 -11.39
CA ILE A 100 7.69 2.50 -11.31
C ILE A 100 8.66 1.78 -10.37
N CYS A 101 8.13 1.21 -9.30
CA CYS A 101 8.90 0.37 -8.37
C CYS A 101 8.69 -1.14 -8.64
N ASP A 102 9.61 -1.95 -8.16
CA ASP A 102 9.44 -3.40 -8.03
C ASP A 102 8.63 -3.71 -6.76
N PHE A 103 7.53 -4.44 -6.92
CA PHE A 103 6.62 -4.83 -5.83
C PHE A 103 6.79 -6.29 -5.41
N THR A 104 7.77 -7.01 -5.97
CA THR A 104 7.99 -8.43 -5.69
C THR A 104 8.11 -8.69 -4.19
N GLN A 105 8.94 -7.92 -3.48
CA GLN A 105 9.10 -8.07 -2.03
C GLN A 105 7.80 -7.79 -1.25
N PHE A 106 7.03 -6.78 -1.68
CA PHE A 106 5.73 -6.47 -1.07
C PHE A 106 4.74 -7.64 -1.21
N PHE A 107 4.62 -8.21 -2.40
CA PHE A 107 3.74 -9.35 -2.64
C PHE A 107 4.24 -10.63 -1.99
N ASN A 108 5.55 -10.85 -1.91
CA ASN A 108 6.12 -11.98 -1.15
C ASN A 108 5.67 -11.94 0.32
N GLN A 109 5.70 -10.76 0.97
CA GLN A 109 5.19 -10.63 2.34
C GLN A 109 3.68 -10.88 2.43
N TYR A 110 2.90 -10.37 1.47
CA TYR A 110 1.46 -10.63 1.40
C TYR A 110 1.13 -12.12 1.22
N HIS A 111 1.84 -12.82 0.35
CA HIS A 111 1.66 -14.27 0.16
C HIS A 111 2.11 -15.06 1.38
N SER A 112 3.12 -14.59 2.12
CA SER A 112 3.64 -15.28 3.30
C SER A 112 2.62 -15.43 4.44
N ILE A 113 1.55 -14.63 4.46
CA ILE A 113 0.49 -14.72 5.47
C ILE A 113 -0.69 -15.63 5.05
N ARG A 114 -0.56 -16.33 3.92
CA ARG A 114 -1.57 -17.24 3.34
C ARG A 114 -2.93 -16.56 3.20
N PRO A 115 -3.08 -15.54 2.31
CA PRO A 115 -4.24 -14.65 2.25
C PRO A 115 -5.46 -15.28 1.55
N TYR A 116 -5.88 -16.44 2.00
CA TYR A 116 -7.04 -17.18 1.51
C TYR A 116 -7.71 -17.90 2.66
N LEU A 117 -9.01 -18.20 2.54
CA LEU A 117 -9.77 -18.91 3.58
C LEU A 117 -9.22 -20.33 3.73
N ILE A 118 -8.90 -20.73 4.96
CA ILE A 118 -8.49 -22.10 5.30
C ILE A 118 -9.56 -22.70 6.19
N ASN A 119 -10.27 -23.70 5.68
CA ASN A 119 -11.30 -24.43 6.41
C ASN A 119 -11.40 -25.85 5.84
N ASP A 120 -10.97 -26.83 6.63
CA ASP A 120 -10.91 -28.24 6.24
C ASP A 120 -12.23 -29.00 6.49
N GLU A 121 -13.26 -28.32 7.02
CA GLU A 121 -14.60 -28.89 7.11
C GLU A 121 -15.15 -29.12 5.69
N PRO A 122 -15.88 -30.23 5.44
CA PRO A 122 -16.59 -30.43 4.18
C PRO A 122 -17.43 -29.20 3.81
N PRO A 123 -17.47 -28.79 2.52
CA PRO A 123 -18.41 -27.76 2.07
C PRO A 123 -19.84 -28.15 2.44
N PRO A 124 -20.66 -27.25 3.00
CA PRO A 124 -22.06 -27.55 3.30
C PRO A 124 -22.86 -27.66 2.00
N GLU A 125 -24.11 -28.15 2.07
CA GLU A 125 -25.04 -28.12 0.93
C GLU A 125 -25.33 -26.68 0.43
N LYS A 126 -25.16 -25.69 1.31
CA LYS A 126 -25.35 -24.26 1.05
C LYS A 126 -24.10 -23.46 1.48
N GLU A 127 -24.20 -22.13 1.47
CA GLU A 127 -23.16 -21.25 1.98
C GLU A 127 -22.80 -21.50 3.46
N ARG A 128 -21.55 -21.19 3.83
CA ARG A 128 -21.16 -21.10 5.24
C ARG A 128 -21.81 -19.88 5.86
N LEU A 129 -22.58 -20.08 6.92
CA LEU A 129 -23.24 -19.01 7.65
C LEU A 129 -22.22 -18.13 8.38
N GLN A 130 -22.47 -16.84 8.40
CA GLN A 130 -21.73 -15.82 9.13
C GLN A 130 -22.75 -14.77 9.58
N SER A 131 -22.76 -14.41 10.86
CA SER A 131 -23.71 -13.39 11.35
C SER A 131 -23.31 -12.00 10.83
N PRO A 132 -24.25 -11.03 10.78
CA PRO A 132 -23.91 -9.64 10.48
C PRO A 132 -22.79 -9.10 11.37
N GLU A 133 -22.85 -9.38 12.68
CA GLU A 133 -21.85 -8.92 13.65
C GLU A 133 -20.46 -9.53 13.38
N GLU A 134 -20.39 -10.83 13.05
CA GLU A 134 -19.12 -11.47 12.66
C GLU A 134 -18.58 -10.91 11.34
N ARG A 135 -19.46 -10.55 10.40
CA ARG A 135 -19.06 -9.93 9.15
C ARG A 135 -18.54 -8.51 9.38
N ASP A 136 -19.17 -7.74 10.26
CA ASP A 136 -18.79 -6.36 10.58
C ASP A 136 -17.37 -6.28 11.16
N GLU A 137 -16.88 -7.33 11.84
CA GLU A 137 -15.49 -7.41 12.29
C GLU A 137 -14.45 -7.36 11.14
N LEU A 138 -14.87 -7.60 9.90
CA LEU A 138 -14.01 -7.51 8.72
C LEU A 138 -13.96 -6.10 8.12
N ASP A 139 -14.86 -5.19 8.51
CA ASP A 139 -14.90 -3.82 8.01
C ASP A 139 -13.66 -3.04 8.44
N GLY A 140 -13.12 -2.25 7.50
CA GLY A 140 -11.82 -1.60 7.65
C GLY A 140 -10.61 -2.52 7.40
N LEU A 141 -10.82 -3.78 7.01
CA LEU A 141 -9.78 -4.74 6.67
C LEU A 141 -9.81 -5.16 5.19
N TYR A 142 -10.96 -5.60 4.67
CA TYR A 142 -11.07 -6.14 3.31
C TYR A 142 -11.00 -5.07 2.21
N GLU A 143 -11.21 -3.79 2.55
CA GLU A 143 -11.16 -2.65 1.65
C GLU A 143 -9.72 -2.27 1.25
N CYS A 144 -8.72 -2.99 1.76
CA CYS A 144 -7.33 -2.80 1.40
C CYS A 144 -7.12 -3.10 -0.09
N ILE A 145 -6.66 -2.10 -0.82
CA ILE A 145 -6.42 -2.17 -2.27
C ILE A 145 -4.98 -2.57 -2.64
N LEU A 146 -4.19 -3.06 -1.66
CA LEU A 146 -2.79 -3.50 -1.86
C LEU A 146 -1.87 -2.48 -2.56
N CYS A 147 -2.10 -1.18 -2.37
CA CYS A 147 -1.32 -0.09 -3.00
C CYS A 147 0.10 0.13 -2.42
N ALA A 148 0.46 -0.60 -1.36
CA ALA A 148 1.72 -0.48 -0.62
C ALA A 148 2.03 0.87 0.04
N SER A 149 1.19 1.91 -0.06
CA SER A 149 1.45 3.24 0.54
C SER A 149 1.79 3.17 2.03
N CYS A 150 1.07 2.33 2.79
CA CYS A 150 1.27 2.16 4.23
C CYS A 150 2.55 1.39 4.58
N SER A 151 2.93 0.36 3.80
CA SER A 151 4.17 -0.38 4.03
C SER A 151 5.39 0.45 3.67
N THR A 152 5.32 1.15 2.55
CA THR A 152 6.40 2.02 2.04
C THR A 152 6.48 3.37 2.75
N SER A 153 5.58 3.69 3.68
CA SER A 153 5.75 4.81 4.62
C SER A 153 6.28 4.38 5.99
N CYS A 154 6.44 3.08 6.23
CA CYS A 154 6.85 2.53 7.51
C CYS A 154 8.39 2.38 7.57
N PRO A 155 9.08 3.14 8.45
CA PRO A 155 10.54 3.03 8.57
C PRO A 155 11.01 1.62 8.91
N SER A 156 10.24 0.89 9.74
CA SER A 156 10.59 -0.48 10.11
C SER A 156 10.62 -1.44 8.91
N PHE A 157 9.73 -1.22 7.94
CA PHE A 157 9.69 -1.98 6.68
C PHE A 157 10.89 -1.63 5.80
N TRP A 158 11.33 -0.37 5.74
CA TRP A 158 12.53 0.02 4.99
C TRP A 158 13.79 -0.68 5.50
N TRP A 159 13.91 -0.85 6.82
CA TRP A 159 15.07 -1.49 7.44
C TRP A 159 15.03 -3.02 7.43
N ASN A 160 13.85 -3.64 7.29
CA ASN A 160 13.68 -5.08 7.35
C ASN A 160 12.69 -5.61 6.28
N PRO A 161 12.84 -5.26 5.00
CA PRO A 161 11.82 -5.55 3.98
C PRO A 161 11.64 -7.05 3.72
N ASP A 162 12.68 -7.84 3.96
CA ASP A 162 12.75 -9.30 3.81
C ASP A 162 12.14 -10.07 5.01
N LYS A 163 12.04 -9.44 6.18
CA LYS A 163 11.61 -10.12 7.42
C LYS A 163 10.31 -9.59 8.00
N PHE A 164 10.14 -8.27 8.03
CA PHE A 164 8.92 -7.65 8.55
C PHE A 164 7.81 -7.70 7.51
N VAL A 165 6.69 -8.32 7.86
CA VAL A 165 5.53 -8.48 6.95
C VAL A 165 4.99 -7.13 6.48
N GLY A 166 5.10 -6.11 7.35
CA GLY A 166 4.67 -4.75 7.04
C GLY A 166 3.18 -4.51 7.28
N PRO A 167 2.77 -3.23 7.39
CA PRO A 167 1.39 -2.82 7.66
C PRO A 167 0.32 -3.43 6.76
N ALA A 168 0.52 -3.47 5.44
CA ALA A 168 -0.49 -4.02 4.53
C ALA A 168 -0.69 -5.53 4.74
N GLY A 169 0.42 -6.29 4.82
CA GLY A 169 0.38 -7.73 5.03
C GLY A 169 -0.21 -8.09 6.40
N LEU A 170 0.11 -7.33 7.46
CA LEU A 170 -0.44 -7.57 8.79
C LEU A 170 -1.93 -7.19 8.91
N LEU A 171 -2.39 -6.13 8.23
CA LEU A 171 -3.82 -5.83 8.13
C LEU A 171 -4.57 -6.99 7.46
N GLN A 172 -4.01 -7.53 6.37
CA GLN A 172 -4.59 -8.68 5.66
C GLN A 172 -4.49 -9.99 6.46
N ALA A 173 -3.43 -10.19 7.24
CA ALA A 173 -3.35 -11.33 8.15
C ALA A 173 -4.47 -11.28 9.19
N TYR A 174 -4.70 -10.09 9.79
CA TYR A 174 -5.78 -9.91 10.74
C TYR A 174 -7.16 -10.13 10.10
N ARG A 175 -7.36 -9.71 8.84
CA ARG A 175 -8.59 -9.96 8.07
C ARG A 175 -8.98 -11.45 8.01
N PHE A 176 -8.02 -12.36 7.99
CA PHE A 176 -8.31 -13.81 8.02
C PHE A 176 -8.37 -14.36 9.45
N ILE A 177 -7.55 -13.84 10.37
CA ILE A 177 -7.61 -14.21 11.79
C ILE A 177 -8.99 -13.87 12.40
N ALA A 178 -9.60 -12.76 11.98
CA ALA A 178 -10.89 -12.30 12.46
C ALA A 178 -12.10 -12.93 11.74
N ASP A 179 -11.90 -13.62 10.61
CA ASP A 179 -13.02 -14.20 9.84
C ASP A 179 -13.54 -15.47 10.53
N SER A 180 -14.79 -15.43 11.01
CA SER A 180 -15.44 -16.57 11.71
C SER A 180 -15.50 -17.85 10.89
N ARG A 181 -15.29 -17.78 9.57
CA ARG A 181 -15.28 -18.93 8.66
C ARG A 181 -13.91 -19.58 8.51
N ASP A 182 -12.83 -18.90 8.90
CA ASP A 182 -11.46 -19.43 8.85
C ASP A 182 -11.21 -20.32 10.08
N ARG A 183 -10.46 -21.41 9.89
CA ARG A 183 -10.12 -22.39 10.92
C ARG A 183 -8.63 -22.44 11.22
N ALA A 184 -7.81 -21.63 10.53
CA ALA A 184 -6.36 -21.64 10.67
C ALA A 184 -5.83 -20.53 11.59
N THR A 185 -6.64 -19.97 12.50
CA THR A 185 -6.20 -18.91 13.41
C THR A 185 -4.93 -19.27 14.18
N GLY A 186 -4.84 -20.50 14.71
CA GLY A 186 -3.62 -20.98 15.39
C GLY A 186 -2.39 -20.95 14.48
N GLU A 187 -2.48 -21.57 13.29
CA GLU A 187 -1.38 -21.61 12.32
C GLU A 187 -0.97 -20.21 11.84
N ARG A 188 -1.93 -19.29 11.66
CA ARG A 188 -1.66 -17.90 11.27
C ARG A 188 -0.93 -17.15 12.37
N LEU A 189 -1.30 -17.38 13.63
CA LEU A 189 -0.59 -16.79 14.76
C LEU A 189 0.82 -17.41 14.90
N ASP A 190 0.97 -18.73 14.75
CA ASP A 190 2.28 -19.39 14.74
C ASP A 190 3.19 -18.83 13.65
N ASN A 191 2.66 -18.58 12.46
CA ASN A 191 3.41 -17.95 11.38
C ASN A 191 3.88 -16.52 11.70
N LEU A 192 3.16 -15.79 12.56
CA LEU A 192 3.47 -14.41 12.94
C LEU A 192 4.27 -14.32 14.24
N ASP A 193 4.40 -15.41 14.99
CA ASP A 193 5.18 -15.52 16.23
C ASP A 193 6.68 -15.62 15.92
N ASP A 194 7.22 -14.54 15.36
CA ASP A 194 8.63 -14.36 15.04
C ASP A 194 9.06 -12.93 15.43
N PRO A 195 10.28 -12.73 15.97
CA PRO A 195 10.75 -11.43 16.43
C PRO A 195 10.71 -10.31 15.37
N TYR A 196 10.72 -10.68 14.09
CA TYR A 196 10.71 -9.74 12.97
C TYR A 196 9.35 -9.60 12.30
N ARG A 197 8.61 -10.69 12.11
CA ARG A 197 7.39 -10.70 11.27
C ARG A 197 6.29 -9.78 11.78
N LEU A 198 6.04 -9.78 13.10
CA LEU A 198 5.00 -8.96 13.74
C LEU A 198 5.59 -7.87 14.64
N PHE A 199 6.58 -8.22 15.46
CA PHE A 199 7.02 -7.40 16.59
C PHE A 199 7.91 -6.21 16.22
N ARG A 200 8.29 -6.06 14.95
CA ARG A 200 8.98 -4.87 14.41
C ARG A 200 8.04 -3.69 14.16
N CYS A 201 6.74 -3.83 14.41
CA CYS A 201 5.85 -2.68 14.49
C CYS A 201 6.09 -1.90 15.80
N HIS A 202 6.77 -0.75 15.68
CA HIS A 202 7.05 0.20 16.77
C HIS A 202 5.98 1.29 16.92
N THR A 203 4.76 1.08 16.40
CA THR A 203 3.64 2.03 16.55
C THR A 203 3.99 3.45 16.05
N ILE A 204 4.69 3.53 14.91
CA ILE A 204 5.12 4.81 14.29
C ILE A 204 3.93 5.57 13.68
N MET A 205 2.82 4.89 13.39
CA MET A 205 1.55 5.46 12.89
C MET A 205 1.55 6.04 11.46
N ASN A 206 2.70 6.15 10.77
CA ASN A 206 2.75 6.58 9.36
C ASN A 206 1.81 5.78 8.44
N CYS A 207 1.61 4.49 8.72
CA CYS A 207 0.76 3.62 7.91
C CYS A 207 -0.72 4.03 7.91
N VAL A 208 -1.20 4.62 9.01
CA VAL A 208 -2.58 5.13 9.14
C VAL A 208 -2.70 6.48 8.42
N ASP A 209 -1.72 7.37 8.62
CA ASP A 209 -1.73 8.73 8.04
C ASP A 209 -1.72 8.75 6.50
N VAL A 210 -1.07 7.76 5.86
CA VAL A 210 -0.95 7.70 4.40
C VAL A 210 -1.96 6.78 3.72
N CYS A 211 -2.82 6.07 4.47
CA CYS A 211 -3.73 5.12 3.84
C CYS A 211 -4.77 5.86 3.00
N PRO A 212 -4.78 5.71 1.65
CA PRO A 212 -5.71 6.45 0.81
C PRO A 212 -7.17 5.98 0.97
N LYS A 213 -7.38 4.85 1.65
CA LYS A 213 -8.69 4.29 1.98
C LYS A 213 -9.11 4.56 3.43
N GLY A 214 -8.32 5.29 4.21
CA GLY A 214 -8.62 5.60 5.61
C GLY A 214 -8.61 4.40 6.55
N LEU A 215 -7.96 3.30 6.16
CA LEU A 215 -7.88 2.08 6.99
C LEU A 215 -6.88 2.26 8.13
N ASN A 216 -6.98 1.40 9.15
CA ASN A 216 -6.12 1.47 10.33
C ASN A 216 -5.28 0.20 10.52
N PRO A 217 -4.17 0.03 9.77
CA PRO A 217 -3.25 -1.08 9.95
C PRO A 217 -2.69 -1.19 11.38
N THR A 218 -2.46 -0.07 12.08
CA THR A 218 -1.95 -0.14 13.45
C THR A 218 -2.93 -0.79 14.41
N LYS A 219 -4.23 -0.49 14.29
CA LYS A 219 -5.29 -1.14 15.09
C LYS A 219 -5.30 -2.66 14.84
N ALA A 220 -5.25 -3.08 13.57
CA ALA A 220 -5.19 -4.50 13.21
C ALA A 220 -3.94 -5.19 13.79
N ILE A 221 -2.76 -4.58 13.67
CA ILE A 221 -1.52 -5.10 14.26
C ILE A 221 -1.63 -5.21 15.79
N GLY A 222 -2.25 -4.23 16.45
CA GLY A 222 -2.52 -4.25 17.88
C GLY A 222 -3.40 -5.44 18.28
N LYS A 223 -4.44 -5.73 17.51
CA LYS A 223 -5.32 -6.90 17.73
C LYS A 223 -4.59 -8.23 17.59
N ILE A 224 -3.70 -8.37 16.60
CA ILE A 224 -2.86 -9.56 16.49
C ILE A 224 -1.98 -9.71 17.74
N LYS A 225 -1.31 -8.64 18.17
CA LYS A 225 -0.46 -8.66 19.38
C LYS A 225 -1.27 -9.02 20.64
N GLU A 226 -2.50 -8.54 20.77
CA GLU A 226 -3.41 -8.90 21.87
C GLU A 226 -3.71 -10.40 21.87
N LEU A 227 -4.00 -10.99 20.71
CA LEU A 227 -4.23 -12.42 20.57
C LEU A 227 -2.98 -13.26 20.91
N MET A 228 -1.78 -12.80 20.52
CA MET A 228 -0.52 -13.45 20.91
C MET A 228 -0.36 -13.51 22.43
N VAL A 229 -0.61 -12.40 23.12
CA VAL A 229 -0.51 -12.33 24.59
C VAL A 229 -1.52 -13.27 25.25
N ARG A 230 -2.78 -13.27 24.78
CA ARG A 230 -3.82 -14.16 25.33
C ARG A 230 -3.50 -15.65 25.15
N ARG A 231 -2.72 -16.01 24.12
CA ARG A 231 -2.30 -17.40 23.86
C ARG A 231 -1.13 -17.85 24.74
N ALA A 232 -0.32 -16.90 25.21
CA ALA A 232 0.85 -17.18 26.04
C ALA A 232 0.51 -17.37 27.53
N VAL A 233 -0.71 -17.01 27.95
CA VAL A 233 -1.26 -17.18 29.31
C VAL A 233 -2.18 -18.39 29.33
#